data_AF-A0A6P8WA52-F1
#
_entry.id   AF-A0A6P8WA52-F1
#
_cell.length_a   1.000
_cell.length_b   1.000
_cell.length_c   1.000
_cell.angle_alpha   90.00
_cell.angle_beta   90.00
_cell.angle_gamma   90.00
#
_symmetry.space_group_name_H-M   'P 1'
#
loop_
_entity.id
_entity.type
_entity.pdbx_description
1 polymer ?
#
loop_
_entity_poly.entity_id
_entity_poly.type
_entity_poly.pdbx_seq_one_letter_code
_entity_poly.pdbx_strand_id
1 'polypeptide(L)'
;MFPLDDEIFPRVKQPIFFINSEKFQWAGNISRMKKLDSAVIQRKMITIRGTVHQSFPDFTFLTGNWIGKLMKLKGEIDSQIAMDLCNQATLAFLQRHLGLHKNFDQWDALIDGQDPNLIQGTNVTVLQSAI
;
A
#
# COMPACT_ATOMS: atom_id res chain seq x y z
N MET A 1 -17.50 9.14 -1.00
CA MET A 1 -16.56 9.40 -2.12
C MET A 1 -16.98 8.49 -3.27
N PHE A 2 -17.10 9.00 -4.49
CA PHE A 2 -17.40 8.16 -5.66
C PHE A 2 -16.12 7.47 -6.17
N PRO A 3 -16.21 6.26 -6.75
CA PRO A 3 -15.07 5.61 -7.41
C PRO A 3 -14.51 6.45 -8.57
N LEU A 4 -13.30 6.12 -9.01
CA LEU A 4 -12.66 6.76 -10.17
C LEU A 4 -13.39 6.42 -11.47
N ASP A 5 -13.44 7.36 -12.42
CA ASP A 5 -13.86 7.09 -13.80
C ASP A 5 -12.68 6.66 -14.67
N ASP A 6 -12.96 5.89 -15.73
CA ASP A 6 -11.91 5.33 -16.60
C ASP A 6 -11.10 6.42 -17.33
N GLU A 7 -11.69 7.60 -17.53
CA GLU A 7 -11.01 8.74 -18.15
C GLU A 7 -9.84 9.32 -17.32
N ILE A 8 -9.81 9.02 -16.01
CA ILE A 8 -8.80 9.57 -15.10
C ILE A 8 -7.46 8.87 -15.30
N PHE A 9 -7.47 7.55 -15.53
CA PHE A 9 -6.26 6.72 -15.58
C PHE A 9 -5.16 7.26 -16.51
N PRO A 10 -5.41 7.57 -17.79
CA PRO A 10 -4.37 8.07 -18.69
C PRO A 10 -3.86 9.49 -18.36
N ARG A 11 -4.60 10.25 -17.55
CA ARG A 11 -4.29 11.65 -17.21
C ARG A 11 -3.28 11.77 -16.07
N VAL A 12 -3.06 10.72 -15.27
CA VAL A 12 -2.15 10.78 -14.12
C VAL A 12 -0.69 10.73 -14.58
N LYS A 13 0.05 11.82 -14.37
CA LYS A 13 1.46 11.96 -14.80
C LYS A 13 2.48 11.96 -13.65
N GLN A 14 2.01 12.16 -12.42
CA GLN A 14 2.84 12.15 -11.21
C GLN A 14 3.21 10.72 -10.82
N PRO A 15 4.33 10.48 -10.12
CA PRO A 15 4.65 9.19 -9.48
C PRO A 15 3.52 8.72 -8.55
N ILE A 16 3.28 7.41 -8.46
CA ILE A 16 2.26 6.82 -7.59
C ILE A 16 2.87 5.65 -6.82
N PHE A 17 2.54 5.59 -5.53
CA PHE A 17 2.84 4.46 -4.67
C PHE A 17 1.57 3.91 -4.04
N PHE A 18 1.27 2.64 -4.32
CA PHE A 18 0.19 1.91 -3.67
C PHE A 18 0.74 1.13 -2.48
N ILE A 19 0.22 1.43 -1.28
CA ILE A 19 0.49 0.66 -0.06
C ILE A 19 -0.82 -0.02 0.34
N ASN A 20 -0.86 -1.34 0.19
CA ASN A 20 -2.07 -2.12 0.35
C ASN A 20 -2.10 -2.88 1.68
N SER A 21 -3.30 -3.07 2.22
CA SER A 21 -3.51 -4.11 3.24
C SER A 21 -3.82 -5.45 2.60
N GLU A 22 -3.25 -6.54 3.12
CA GLU A 22 -3.36 -7.87 2.52
C GLU A 22 -4.81 -8.36 2.39
N LYS A 23 -5.63 -8.20 3.44
CA LYS A 23 -6.97 -8.81 3.48
C LYS A 23 -8.09 -7.94 2.87
N PHE A 24 -7.76 -6.75 2.33
CA PHE A 24 -8.77 -5.84 1.76
C PHE A 24 -8.82 -5.86 0.23
N GLN A 25 -7.77 -6.32 -0.44
CA GLN A 25 -7.69 -6.26 -1.90
C GLN A 25 -8.44 -7.41 -2.58
N TRP A 26 -8.97 -7.16 -3.78
CA TRP A 26 -9.61 -8.18 -4.63
C TRP A 26 -9.29 -7.94 -6.12
N ALA A 27 -9.51 -8.92 -6.99
CA ALA A 27 -9.04 -8.84 -8.37
C ALA A 27 -9.49 -7.57 -9.12
N GLY A 28 -10.74 -7.13 -8.90
CA GLY A 28 -11.31 -5.95 -9.54
C GLY A 28 -10.63 -4.64 -9.13
N ASN A 29 -10.28 -4.44 -7.84
CA ASN A 29 -9.63 -3.20 -7.43
C ASN A 29 -8.14 -3.17 -7.82
N ILE A 30 -7.45 -4.31 -7.80
CA ILE A 30 -6.06 -4.43 -8.28
C ILE A 30 -5.99 -4.19 -9.79
N SER A 31 -6.92 -4.75 -10.58
CA SER A 31 -7.03 -4.46 -12.01
C SER A 31 -7.10 -2.95 -12.27
N ARG A 32 -7.93 -2.22 -11.50
CA ARG A 32 -8.01 -0.76 -11.59
C ARG A 32 -6.72 -0.05 -11.18
N MET A 33 -5.99 -0.52 -10.17
CA MET A 33 -4.67 0.04 -9.84
C MET A 33 -3.67 -0.15 -11.00
N LYS A 34 -3.69 -1.33 -11.65
CA LYS A 34 -2.80 -1.64 -12.78
C LYS A 34 -3.10 -0.82 -14.04
N LYS A 35 -4.32 -0.29 -14.20
CA LYS A 35 -4.60 0.71 -15.25
C LYS A 35 -3.76 1.99 -15.14
N LEU A 36 -3.12 2.24 -13.98
CA LEU A 36 -2.19 3.35 -13.77
C LEU A 36 -0.74 3.00 -14.11
N ASP A 37 -0.44 1.75 -14.49
CA ASP A 37 0.90 1.33 -14.86
C ASP A 37 1.45 2.19 -16.01
N SER A 38 2.75 2.46 -15.97
CA SER A 38 3.42 3.32 -16.94
C SER A 38 4.83 2.80 -17.20
N ALA A 39 5.20 2.75 -18.48
CA ALA A 39 6.58 2.44 -18.89
C ALA A 39 7.56 3.60 -18.65
N VAL A 40 7.04 4.82 -18.44
CA VAL A 40 7.86 6.05 -18.35
C VAL A 40 7.88 6.61 -16.94
N ILE A 41 6.74 6.59 -16.24
CA ILE A 41 6.61 7.16 -14.91
C ILE A 41 6.67 6.04 -13.88
N GLN A 42 7.44 6.24 -12.81
CA GLN A 42 7.53 5.25 -11.75
C GLN A 42 6.17 4.98 -11.08
N ARG A 43 5.85 3.69 -10.99
CA ARG A 43 4.72 3.13 -10.26
C ARG A 43 5.25 2.08 -9.31
N LYS A 44 4.89 2.18 -8.03
CA LYS A 44 5.28 1.23 -7.00
C LYS A 44 4.03 0.69 -6.32
N MET A 45 4.12 -0.57 -5.90
CA MET A 45 3.06 -1.23 -5.18
C MET A 45 3.69 -2.18 -4.18
N ILE A 46 3.23 -2.12 -2.93
CA ILE A 46 3.55 -3.09 -1.89
C ILE A 46 2.27 -3.50 -1.16
N THR A 47 2.29 -4.68 -0.57
CA THR A 47 1.24 -5.15 0.34
C THR A 47 1.87 -5.52 1.68
N ILE A 48 1.33 -4.98 2.78
CA ILE A 48 1.79 -5.29 4.14
C ILE A 48 1.11 -6.58 4.62
N ARG A 49 1.89 -7.62 4.91
CA ARG A 49 1.40 -8.94 5.32
C ARG A 49 0.60 -8.87 6.62
N GLY A 50 -0.42 -9.70 6.71
CA GLY A 50 -1.27 -9.83 7.89
C GLY A 50 -2.16 -8.62 8.17
N THR A 51 -2.13 -7.55 7.38
CA THR A 51 -2.94 -6.35 7.63
C THR A 51 -4.38 -6.47 7.13
N VAL A 52 -5.26 -5.73 7.78
CA VAL A 52 -6.67 -5.52 7.39
C VAL A 52 -6.85 -4.05 7.01
N HIS A 53 -8.00 -3.66 6.44
CA HIS A 53 -8.24 -2.28 6.04
C HIS A 53 -8.06 -1.28 7.20
N GLN A 54 -8.47 -1.68 8.39
CA GLN A 54 -8.39 -0.87 9.61
C GLN A 54 -6.97 -0.76 10.17
N SER A 55 -5.96 -1.39 9.57
CA SER A 55 -4.55 -1.25 9.96
C SER A 55 -3.96 0.14 9.63
N PHE A 56 -4.58 0.91 8.74
CA PHE A 56 -4.15 2.26 8.36
C PHE A 56 -4.77 3.40 9.20
N PRO A 57 -6.08 3.39 9.52
CA PRO A 57 -6.64 4.39 10.43
C PRO A 57 -6.33 4.08 11.90
N ASP A 58 -6.54 5.07 12.78
CA ASP A 58 -6.16 5.00 14.20
C ASP A 58 -6.91 3.91 15.00
N PHE A 59 -8.03 3.38 14.50
CA PHE A 59 -8.83 2.37 15.20
C PHE A 59 -8.04 1.11 15.59
N THR A 60 -7.00 0.77 14.82
CA THR A 60 -6.09 -0.34 15.16
C THR A 60 -5.37 -0.14 16.51
N PHE A 61 -5.29 1.08 17.04
CA PHE A 61 -4.68 1.40 18.32
C PHE A 61 -5.68 1.60 19.47
N LEU A 62 -6.98 1.71 19.18
CA LEU A 62 -8.00 2.08 20.16
C LEU A 62 -8.61 0.89 20.92
N THR A 63 -8.18 -0.34 20.63
CA THR A 63 -8.69 -1.56 21.26
C THR A 63 -7.58 -2.52 21.66
N GLY A 64 -7.84 -3.31 22.71
CA GLY A 64 -6.97 -4.45 23.05
C GLY A 64 -6.94 -5.50 21.94
N ASN A 65 -5.88 -6.30 21.88
CA ASN A 65 -5.60 -7.20 20.76
C ASN A 65 -6.76 -8.16 20.41
N TRP A 66 -7.39 -8.77 21.43
CA TRP A 66 -8.46 -9.74 21.22
C TRP A 66 -9.75 -9.11 20.67
N ILE A 67 -10.23 -8.03 21.30
CA ILE A 67 -11.42 -7.29 20.85
C ILE A 67 -11.17 -6.70 19.45
N GLY A 68 -9.97 -6.15 19.22
CA GLY A 68 -9.60 -5.57 17.94
C GLY A 68 -9.58 -6.60 16.81
N LYS A 69 -9.08 -7.82 17.04
CA LYS A 69 -9.13 -8.90 16.04
C LYS A 69 -10.56 -9.38 15.78
N LEU A 70 -11.38 -9.56 16.84
CA LEU A 70 -12.78 -9.95 16.71
C LEU A 70 -13.58 -8.95 15.87
N MET A 71 -13.34 -7.65 16.09
CA MET A 71 -13.99 -6.55 15.38
C MET A 71 -13.32 -6.20 14.04
N LYS A 72 -12.30 -6.96 13.60
CA LYS A 72 -11.50 -6.70 12.39
C LYS A 72 -10.85 -5.30 12.36
N LEU A 73 -10.57 -4.73 13.52
CA LEU A 73 -9.81 -3.50 13.71
C LEU A 73 -8.30 -3.75 13.72
N LYS A 74 -7.87 -4.98 14.02
CA LYS A 74 -6.48 -5.42 14.00
C LYS A 74 -6.29 -6.60 13.06
N GLY A 75 -5.13 -6.64 12.41
CA GLY A 75 -4.68 -7.75 11.58
C GLY A 75 -3.93 -8.82 12.37
N GLU A 76 -3.29 -9.73 11.66
CA GLU A 76 -2.37 -10.73 12.23
C GLU A 76 -1.07 -10.08 12.71
N ILE A 77 -0.55 -9.14 11.93
CA ILE A 77 0.63 -8.33 12.26
C ILE A 77 0.33 -7.32 13.37
N ASP A 78 1.36 -6.98 14.15
CA ASP A 78 1.27 -5.90 15.13
C ASP A 78 0.95 -4.54 14.49
N SER A 79 0.10 -3.76 15.16
CA SER A 79 -0.39 -2.47 14.66
C SER A 79 0.72 -1.44 14.49
N GLN A 80 1.71 -1.41 15.40
CA GLN A 80 2.83 -0.46 15.31
C GLN A 80 3.76 -0.85 14.17
N ILE A 81 4.12 -2.14 14.05
CA ILE A 81 4.97 -2.62 12.96
C ILE A 81 4.34 -2.32 11.59
N ALA A 82 3.03 -2.56 11.42
CA ALA A 82 2.34 -2.25 10.17
C ALA A 82 2.36 -0.75 9.84
N MET A 83 2.14 0.10 10.86
CA MET A 83 2.16 1.55 10.71
C MET A 83 3.57 2.08 10.41
N ASP A 84 4.59 1.55 11.07
CA ASP A 84 5.99 1.90 10.82
C ASP A 84 6.39 1.57 9.39
N LEU A 85 6.09 0.36 8.90
CA LEU A 85 6.34 -0.03 7.51
C LEU A 85 5.65 0.91 6.52
N CYS A 86 4.38 1.25 6.77
CA CYS A 86 3.61 2.17 5.92
C CYS A 86 4.24 3.57 5.89
N ASN A 87 4.59 4.11 7.05
CA ASN A 87 5.14 5.46 7.20
C ASN A 87 6.56 5.55 6.63
N GLN A 88 7.43 4.59 6.96
CA GLN A 88 8.82 4.56 6.49
C GLN A 88 8.89 4.43 4.96
N ALA A 89 8.10 3.53 4.36
CA ALA A 89 8.01 3.39 2.91
C ALA A 89 7.47 4.67 2.25
N THR A 90 6.47 5.32 2.87
CA THR A 90 5.92 6.59 2.41
C THR A 90 6.95 7.71 2.47
N LEU A 91 7.70 7.83 3.57
CA LEU A 91 8.74 8.85 3.75
C LEU A 91 9.86 8.69 2.71
N ALA A 92 10.30 7.46 2.46
CA ALA A 92 11.29 7.17 1.41
C ALA A 92 10.75 7.58 0.02
N PHE A 93 9.50 7.21 -0.30
CA PHE A 93 8.88 7.57 -1.57
C PHE A 93 8.71 9.10 -1.74
N LEU A 94 8.25 9.80 -0.69
CA LEU A 94 8.12 11.26 -0.69
C LEU A 94 9.48 11.93 -0.88
N GLN A 95 10.52 11.47 -0.19
CA GLN A 95 11.87 12.01 -0.34
C GLN A 95 12.35 11.90 -1.80
N ARG A 96 12.21 10.71 -2.39
CA ARG A 96 12.63 10.42 -3.77
C ARG A 96 11.96 11.33 -4.80
N HIS A 97 10.70 11.71 -4.59
CA HIS A 97 9.90 12.41 -5.59
C HIS A 97 9.64 13.89 -5.32
N LEU A 98 9.89 14.37 -4.09
CA LEU A 98 9.73 15.78 -3.72
C LEU A 98 11.08 16.49 -3.50
N GLY A 99 12.20 15.81 -3.69
CA GLY A 99 13.54 16.40 -3.53
C GLY A 99 13.82 16.78 -2.07
N LEU A 100 13.37 15.97 -1.11
CA LEU A 100 13.60 16.26 0.31
C LEU A 100 15.05 15.95 0.67
N HIS A 101 15.65 16.79 1.50
CA HIS A 101 17.01 16.59 2.04
C HIS A 101 16.92 16.07 3.47
N LYS A 102 16.47 14.82 3.62
CA LYS A 102 16.44 14.06 4.88
C LYS A 102 17.18 12.73 4.67
N ASN A 103 17.17 11.87 5.69
CA ASN A 103 17.75 10.53 5.65
C ASN A 103 16.69 9.44 5.43
N PHE A 104 15.58 9.74 4.75
CA PHE A 104 14.49 8.76 4.56
C PHE A 104 14.79 7.69 3.50
N ASP A 105 15.81 7.94 2.66
CA ASP A 105 16.41 6.99 1.73
C ASP A 105 16.97 5.73 2.43
N GLN A 106 17.23 5.78 3.74
CA GLN A 106 17.55 4.59 4.52
C GLN A 106 16.48 3.48 4.43
N TRP A 107 15.25 3.83 4.05
CA TRP A 107 14.12 2.91 3.89
C TRP A 107 13.74 2.66 2.42
N ASP A 108 14.60 3.00 1.45
CA ASP A 108 14.31 2.82 0.02
C ASP A 108 13.97 1.36 -0.33
N ALA A 109 14.58 0.40 0.36
CA ALA A 109 14.31 -1.03 0.21
C ALA A 109 12.83 -1.38 0.44
N LEU A 110 12.13 -0.65 1.32
CA LEU A 110 10.71 -0.87 1.61
C LEU A 110 9.81 -0.51 0.43
N ILE A 111 10.20 0.46 -0.41
CA ILE A 111 9.46 0.83 -1.64
C ILE A 111 9.39 -0.36 -2.60
N ASP A 112 10.41 -1.21 -2.59
CA ASP A 112 10.51 -2.42 -3.40
C ASP A 112 9.96 -3.67 -2.69
N GLY A 113 9.38 -3.52 -1.50
CA GLY A 113 8.82 -4.61 -0.71
C GLY A 113 9.89 -5.52 -0.10
N GLN A 114 11.12 -5.03 0.10
CA GLN A 114 12.22 -5.80 0.69
C GLN A 114 12.15 -5.76 2.22
N ASP A 115 11.18 -6.48 2.78
CA ASP A 115 11.03 -6.73 4.22
C ASP A 115 10.25 -8.05 4.40
N PRO A 116 10.51 -8.86 5.44
CA PRO A 116 9.77 -10.10 5.68
C PRO A 116 8.24 -9.93 5.79
N ASN A 117 7.79 -8.76 6.25
CA ASN A 117 6.38 -8.41 6.39
C ASN A 117 5.81 -7.71 5.16
N LEU A 118 6.57 -7.57 4.07
CA LEU A 118 6.11 -6.98 2.82
C LEU A 118 6.00 -8.04 1.71
N ILE A 119 5.11 -7.73 0.77
CA ILE A 119 5.01 -8.38 -0.53
C ILE A 119 5.25 -7.28 -1.56
N GLN A 120 6.20 -7.50 -2.46
CA GLN A 120 6.33 -6.67 -3.65
C GLN A 120 5.09 -6.84 -4.53
N GLY A 121 4.40 -5.74 -4.84
CA GLY A 121 3.14 -5.76 -5.57
C GLY A 121 1.98 -6.21 -4.68
N THR A 122 1.35 -7.33 -5.03
CA THR A 122 0.17 -7.87 -4.36
C THR A 122 0.12 -9.39 -4.45
N ASN A 123 -0.53 -10.03 -3.49
CA ASN A 123 -0.83 -11.47 -3.49
C ASN A 123 -2.13 -11.82 -4.25
N VAL A 124 -2.85 -10.82 -4.76
CA VAL A 124 -4.08 -11.04 -5.55
C VAL A 124 -3.72 -11.38 -7.00
N THR A 125 -4.12 -12.58 -7.43
CA THR A 125 -4.01 -12.97 -8.85
C THR A 125 -5.05 -12.23 -9.69
N VAL A 126 -4.60 -11.58 -10.76
CA VAL A 126 -5.45 -10.90 -11.74
C VAL A 126 -5.25 -11.57 -13.10
N LEU A 127 -6.35 -11.93 -13.77
CA LEU A 127 -6.30 -12.47 -15.12
C LEU A 127 -5.81 -11.38 -16.08
N GLN A 128 -4.91 -11.74 -17.00
CA GLN A 128 -4.26 -10.80 -17.90
C GLN A 128 -5.23 -10.09 -18.86
N SER A 129 -6.40 -10.70 -19.12
CA SER A 129 -7.49 -10.11 -19.90
C SER A 129 -8.27 -9.00 -19.17
N ALA A 130 -8.01 -8.79 -17.88
CA ALA A 130 -8.70 -7.79 -17.05
C ALA A 130 -7.84 -6.55 -16.78
N ILE A 131 -6.67 -6.41 -17.41
CA ILE A 131 -5.76 -5.26 -17.26
C ILE A 131 -5.91 -4.35 -18.47
#